data_AF-A0A7C7M8S7-F1
#
_entry.id   AF-A0A7C7M8S7-F1
#
_cell.length_a   1.000
_cell.length_b   1.000
_cell.length_c   1.000
_cell.angle_alpha   90.00
_cell.angle_beta   90.00
_cell.angle_gamma   90.00
#
_symmetry.space_group_name_H-M   'P 1'
#
loop_
_entity.id
_entity.type
_entity.pdbx_description
1 polymer ?
#
loop_
_entity_poly.entity_id
_entity_poly.type
_entity_poly.pdbx_seq_one_letter_code
_entity_poly.pdbx_strand_id
1 'polypeptide(L)'
;MSEENKAVVRRWLEDGMNGRDLAIIDELIAPDYANHSPRLGVVGREYTARETAEFFIGFPDWQTTIDDVVAEGEKVVVRRTVQGTYKGEVQGAPVPQPGNWSFSQYGRCFASLTGR
;
A
#
# COMPACT_ATOMS: atom_id res chain seq x y z
N MET A 1 19.88 -2.88 5.55
CA MET A 1 18.88 -3.94 5.89
C MET A 1 17.72 -3.38 6.71
N SER A 2 17.58 -3.57 8.04
CA SER A 2 16.33 -3.18 8.76
C SER A 2 15.89 -1.73 8.53
N GLU A 3 16.79 -0.75 8.66
CA GLU A 3 16.46 0.67 8.41
C GLU A 3 16.25 1.01 6.92
N GLU A 4 16.90 0.27 6.02
CA GLU A 4 16.74 0.42 4.57
C GLU A 4 15.39 -0.12 4.11
N ASN A 5 14.96 -1.26 4.66
CA ASN A 5 13.64 -1.83 4.41
C ASN A 5 12.54 -0.90 4.94
N LYS A 6 12.75 -0.28 6.12
CA LYS A 6 11.86 0.76 6.63
C LYS A 6 11.79 1.95 5.67
N ALA A 7 12.92 2.40 5.13
CA ALA A 7 12.96 3.50 4.17
C ALA A 7 12.20 3.19 2.88
N VAL A 8 12.34 1.97 2.33
CA VAL A 8 11.57 1.51 1.16
C VAL A 8 10.07 1.55 1.44
N VAL A 9 9.63 1.03 2.59
CA VAL A 9 8.21 1.04 2.94
C VAL A 9 7.69 2.45 3.18
N ARG A 10 8.48 3.33 3.80
CA ARG A 10 8.12 4.76 3.95
C ARG A 10 7.96 5.44 2.61
N ARG A 11 8.93 5.26 1.70
CA ARG A 11 8.91 5.82 0.36
C ARG A 11 7.67 5.36 -0.43
N TRP A 12 7.31 4.08 -0.31
CA TRP A 12 6.07 3.57 -0.89
C TRP A 12 4.82 4.26 -0.34
N LEU A 13 4.73 4.47 0.97
CA LEU A 13 3.56 5.10 1.60
C LEU A 13 3.48 6.61 1.36
N GLU A 14 4.63 7.29 1.32
CA GLU A 14 4.72 8.73 1.16
C GLU A 14 4.65 9.12 -0.33
N ASP A 15 5.56 8.62 -1.17
CA ASP A 15 5.62 9.01 -2.58
C ASP A 15 4.58 8.24 -3.41
N GLY A 16 4.50 6.93 -3.19
CA GLY A 16 3.58 6.06 -3.94
C GLY A 16 2.13 6.36 -3.59
N MET A 17 1.74 6.15 -2.33
CA MET A 17 0.34 6.27 -1.91
C MET A 17 -0.13 7.72 -1.76
N ASN A 18 0.60 8.57 -1.03
CA ASN A 18 0.17 9.96 -0.80
C ASN A 18 0.52 10.87 -2.00
N GLY A 19 1.69 10.69 -2.59
CA GLY A 19 2.13 11.42 -3.79
C GLY A 19 1.48 10.95 -5.09
N ARG A 20 0.77 9.81 -5.08
CA ARG A 20 0.13 9.17 -6.24
C ARG A 20 1.10 8.80 -7.35
N ASP A 21 2.36 8.54 -7.01
CA ASP A 21 3.37 8.14 -7.96
C ASP A 21 3.35 6.62 -8.18
N LEU A 22 2.65 6.17 -9.22
CA LEU A 22 2.64 4.75 -9.60
C LEU A 22 3.96 4.28 -10.23
N ALA A 23 4.81 5.18 -10.74
CA ALA A 23 6.07 4.79 -11.36
C ALA A 23 7.03 4.16 -10.34
N ILE A 24 6.88 4.53 -9.07
CA ILE A 24 7.67 3.98 -7.97
C ILE A 24 7.45 2.47 -7.74
N ILE A 25 6.35 1.91 -8.23
CA ILE A 25 6.08 0.47 -8.15
C ILE A 25 7.16 -0.31 -8.90
N ASP A 26 7.54 0.13 -10.08
CA ASP A 26 8.57 -0.55 -10.87
C ASP A 26 9.97 -0.43 -10.23
N GLU A 27 10.20 0.61 -9.42
CA GLU A 27 11.47 0.83 -8.71
C GLU A 27 11.56 0.02 -7.41
N LEU A 28 10.48 -0.03 -6.63
CA LEU A 28 10.50 -0.57 -5.26
C LEU A 28 9.97 -2.00 -5.16
N ILE A 29 9.12 -2.44 -6.10
CA ILE A 29 8.45 -3.73 -6.02
C ILE A 29 9.13 -4.70 -6.99
N ALA A 30 9.73 -5.74 -6.40
CA ALA A 30 10.43 -6.77 -7.15
C ALA A 30 9.49 -7.49 -8.16
N PRO A 31 10.00 -7.95 -9.31
CA PRO A 31 9.19 -8.67 -10.30
C PRO A 31 8.53 -9.95 -9.76
N ASP A 32 9.12 -10.58 -8.75
CA ASP A 32 8.61 -11.79 -8.08
C ASP A 32 7.76 -11.48 -6.82
N TYR A 33 7.38 -10.22 -6.64
CA TYR A 33 6.56 -9.77 -5.51
C TYR A 33 5.24 -10.53 -5.39
N ALA A 34 4.93 -10.93 -4.16
CA ALA A 34 3.72 -11.65 -3.79
C ALA A 34 2.98 -10.91 -2.67
N ASN A 35 1.83 -10.33 -2.99
CA ASN A 35 0.90 -9.77 -2.01
C ASN A 35 -0.06 -10.86 -1.54
N HIS A 36 -0.06 -11.13 -0.23
CA HIS A 36 -0.95 -12.11 0.40
C HIS A 36 -2.26 -11.42 0.84
N SER A 37 -3.21 -11.33 -0.08
CA SER A 37 -4.55 -10.78 0.17
C SER A 37 -5.46 -11.80 0.88
N PRO A 38 -6.12 -11.42 1.99
CA PRO A 38 -7.11 -12.27 2.65
C PRO A 38 -8.30 -12.65 1.76
N ARG A 39 -8.61 -11.82 0.75
CA ARG A 39 -9.75 -12.02 -0.16
C ARG A 39 -9.37 -12.77 -1.43
N LEU A 40 -8.19 -12.47 -1.98
CA LEU A 40 -7.79 -12.91 -3.32
C LEU A 40 -6.68 -13.96 -3.32
N GLY A 41 -6.14 -14.32 -2.15
CA GLY A 41 -4.97 -15.17 -2.06
C GLY A 41 -3.70 -14.41 -2.45
N VAL A 42 -2.79 -15.05 -3.17
CA VAL A 42 -1.53 -14.42 -3.60
C VAL A 42 -1.73 -13.71 -4.93
N VAL A 43 -1.40 -12.42 -4.97
CA VAL A 43 -1.44 -11.60 -6.19
C VAL A 43 -0.08 -10.97 -6.46
N GLY A 44 0.26 -10.83 -7.75
CA GLY A 44 1.55 -10.29 -8.20
C GLY A 44 1.57 -8.76 -8.32
N ARG A 45 2.74 -8.24 -8.68
CA ARG A 45 3.02 -6.80 -8.85
C ARG A 45 2.02 -6.09 -9.76
N GLU A 46 1.70 -6.65 -10.92
CA GLU A 46 0.81 -6.05 -11.91
C GLU A 46 -0.61 -5.88 -11.35
N TYR A 47 -1.09 -6.86 -10.59
CA TYR A 47 -2.38 -6.76 -9.92
C TYR A 47 -2.37 -5.65 -8.87
N THR A 48 -1.32 -5.59 -8.03
CA THR A 48 -1.18 -4.55 -7.01
C THR A 48 -1.14 -3.15 -7.64
N ALA A 49 -0.43 -2.97 -8.75
CA ALA A 49 -0.39 -1.69 -9.44
C ALA A 49 -1.76 -1.24 -9.95
N ARG A 50 -2.51 -2.15 -10.56
CA ARG A 50 -3.89 -1.87 -11.01
C ARG A 50 -4.80 -1.53 -9.83
N GLU A 51 -4.73 -2.30 -8.76
CA GLU A 51 -5.54 -2.08 -7.56
C GLU A 51 -5.21 -0.72 -6.91
N THR A 52 -3.94 -0.33 -6.82
CA THR A 52 -3.54 1.00 -6.35
C THR A 52 -4.09 2.12 -7.24
N ALA A 53 -4.06 1.97 -8.56
CA ALA A 53 -4.64 2.93 -9.48
C ALA A 53 -6.16 3.07 -9.29
N GLU A 54 -6.88 1.96 -9.09
CA GLU A 54 -8.31 1.96 -8.77
C GLU A 54 -8.60 2.67 -7.44
N PHE A 55 -7.76 2.47 -6.42
CA PHE A 55 -7.88 3.20 -5.15
C PHE A 55 -7.73 4.72 -5.33
N PHE A 56 -6.81 5.17 -6.18
CA PHE A 56 -6.64 6.61 -6.44
C PHE A 56 -7.84 7.25 -7.12
N ILE A 57 -8.56 6.50 -7.96
CA ILE A 57 -9.82 6.92 -8.57
C ILE A 57 -10.91 7.00 -7.49
N GLY A 58 -11.04 5.94 -6.69
CA GLY A 58 -12.05 5.86 -5.64
C GLY A 58 -11.89 6.88 -4.50
N PHE A 59 -10.65 7.21 -4.16
CA PHE A 59 -10.28 8.10 -3.07
C PHE A 59 -9.35 9.21 -3.58
N PRO A 60 -9.87 10.30 -4.16
CA PRO A 60 -9.05 11.38 -4.75
C PRO A 60 -8.27 12.24 -3.74
N ASP A 61 -8.60 12.12 -2.46
CA ASP A 61 -7.97 12.77 -1.30
C ASP A 61 -7.39 11.73 -0.32
N TRP A 62 -7.01 10.55 -0.82
CA TRP A 62 -6.32 9.53 -0.04
C TRP A 62 -5.09 10.10 0.68
N GLN A 63 -5.02 9.85 1.99
CA GLN A 63 -3.89 10.21 2.82
C GLN A 63 -3.56 9.11 3.82
N THR A 64 -2.28 8.77 3.90
CA THR A 64 -1.72 7.79 4.83
C THR A 64 -0.79 8.48 5.82
N THR A 65 -1.04 8.25 7.12
CA THR A 65 -0.15 8.62 8.21
C THR A 65 0.50 7.36 8.77
N ILE A 66 1.83 7.34 8.85
CA ILE A 66 2.59 6.26 9.47
C ILE A 66 2.60 6.48 10.99
N ASP A 67 1.92 5.61 11.73
CA ASP A 67 1.83 5.71 13.19
C ASP A 67 2.97 4.97 13.89
N ASP A 68 3.43 3.87 13.30
CA ASP A 68 4.56 3.08 13.81
C ASP A 68 5.18 2.23 12.69
N VAL A 69 6.49 1.97 12.78
CA VAL A 69 7.19 1.05 11.89
C VAL A 69 8.23 0.23 12.65
N VAL A 70 8.08 -1.09 12.57
CA VAL A 70 9.01 -2.06 13.17
C VAL A 70 9.59 -2.90 12.06
N ALA A 71 10.89 -3.15 12.12
CA ALA A 71 11.53 -4.07 11.18
C ALA A 71 12.47 -5.04 11.90
N GLU A 72 12.41 -6.30 11.47
CA GLU A 72 13.17 -7.42 12.02
C GLU A 72 13.70 -8.27 10.85
N GLY A 73 15.02 -8.32 10.71
CA GLY A 73 15.67 -8.89 9.54
C GLY A 73 15.21 -8.20 8.27
N GLU A 74 14.54 -8.95 7.39
CA GLU A 74 14.01 -8.46 6.11
C GLU A 74 12.54 -8.03 6.18
N LYS A 75 11.86 -8.26 7.32
CA LYS A 75 10.43 -8.03 7.47
C LYS A 75 10.17 -6.64 8.03
N VAL A 76 9.14 -5.97 7.51
CA VAL A 76 8.67 -4.68 8.02
C VAL A 76 7.18 -4.78 8.35
N VAL A 77 6.79 -4.24 9.50
CA VAL A 77 5.39 -4.09 9.89
C VAL A 77 5.13 -2.61 10.08
N VAL A 78 4.05 -2.12 9.48
CA VAL A 78 3.61 -0.74 9.61
C VAL A 78 2.25 -0.72 10.26
N ARG A 79 2.12 0.13 11.28
CA ARG A 79 0.83 0.62 11.75
C ARG A 79 0.59 1.97 11.11
N ARG A 80 -0.55 2.11 10.41
CA ARG A 80 -0.88 3.35 9.70
C ARG A 80 -2.35 3.70 9.88
N THR A 81 -2.62 4.99 9.77
CA THR A 81 -3.97 5.54 9.67
C THR A 81 -4.18 6.02 8.25
N VAL A 82 -5.29 5.59 7.64
CA VAL A 82 -5.65 5.96 6.27
C VAL A 82 -6.94 6.76 6.31
N GLN A 83 -6.96 7.85 5.56
CA GLN A 83 -8.09 8.75 5.43
C GLN A 83 -8.37 9.04 3.95
N GLY A 84 -9.63 9.24 3.60
CA GLY A 84 -10.01 9.65 2.25
C GLY A 84 -11.52 9.64 2.06
N THR A 85 -11.97 10.38 1.07
CA THR A 85 -13.38 10.49 0.65
C THR A 85 -13.63 9.49 -0.47
N TYR A 86 -14.43 8.46 -0.19
CA TYR A 86 -14.82 7.49 -1.21
C TYR A 86 -15.88 8.07 -2.13
N LYS A 87 -15.62 8.15 -3.44
CA LYS A 87 -16.56 8.67 -4.44
C LYS A 87 -17.58 7.65 -4.97
N GLY A 88 -17.44 6.35 -4.65
CA GLY A 88 -18.38 5.33 -5.12
C GLY A 88 -18.13 4.80 -6.54
N GLU A 89 -17.05 5.24 -7.20
CA GLU A 89 -16.79 4.92 -8.62
C GLU A 89 -16.01 3.61 -8.82
N VAL A 90 -15.57 2.94 -7.76
CA VAL A 90 -14.81 1.68 -7.85
C VAL A 90 -15.78 0.49 -7.76
N GLN A 91 -16.04 -0.14 -8.91
CA GLN A 91 -16.89 -1.35 -8.94
C GLN A 91 -16.21 -2.50 -8.19
N GLY A 92 -16.92 -3.07 -7.19
CA GLY A 92 -16.52 -4.32 -6.54
C GLY A 92 -15.69 -4.19 -5.25
N ALA A 93 -15.38 -2.98 -4.80
CA ALA A 93 -14.76 -2.78 -3.49
C ALA A 93 -15.85 -2.87 -2.38
N PRO A 94 -15.61 -3.60 -1.27
CA PRO A 94 -16.57 -3.74 -0.16
C PRO A 94 -16.67 -2.47 0.70
N VAL A 95 -16.43 -1.29 0.11
CA VAL A 95 -16.49 -0.01 0.82
C VAL A 95 -17.94 0.44 0.94
N PRO A 96 -18.35 0.94 2.11
CA PRO A 96 -19.73 1.40 2.30
C PRO A 96 -19.98 2.68 1.52
N GLN A 97 -21.22 3.19 1.59
CA GLN A 97 -21.72 4.33 0.82
C GLN A 97 -20.71 5.50 0.69
N PRO A 98 -20.77 6.27 -0.41
CA PRO A 98 -19.91 7.44 -0.61
C PRO A 98 -19.85 8.34 0.63
N GLY A 99 -18.66 8.80 1.00
CA GLY A 99 -18.45 9.60 2.21
C GLY A 99 -17.01 9.65 2.68
N ASN A 100 -16.78 10.35 3.79
CA ASN A 100 -15.47 10.45 4.41
C ASN A 100 -15.16 9.19 5.23
N TRP A 101 -14.03 8.57 4.93
CA TRP A 101 -13.55 7.37 5.61
C TRP A 101 -12.25 7.66 6.36
N SER A 102 -12.15 7.08 7.55
CA SER A 102 -10.93 7.04 8.34
C SER A 102 -10.85 5.67 9.00
N PHE A 103 -9.78 4.92 8.74
CA PHE A 103 -9.56 3.61 9.35
C PHE A 103 -8.10 3.42 9.69
N SER A 104 -7.83 2.73 10.81
CA SER A 104 -6.49 2.27 11.14
C SER A 104 -6.26 0.90 10.53
N GLN A 105 -5.12 0.74 9.86
CA GLN A 105 -4.72 -0.52 9.25
C GLN A 105 -3.40 -0.99 9.85
N TYR A 106 -3.40 -2.25 10.26
CA TYR A 106 -2.18 -3.00 10.56
C TYR A 106 -1.77 -3.75 9.30
N GLY A 107 -0.68 -3.33 8.68
CA GLY A 107 -0.15 -3.95 7.47
C GLY A 107 1.16 -4.66 7.75
N ARG A 108 1.27 -5.93 7.36
CA ARG A 108 2.57 -6.59 7.22
C ARG A 108 3.07 -6.32 5.80
N CYS A 109 4.10 -5.50 5.66
CA CYS A 109 4.76 -5.28 4.38
C CYS A 109 5.94 -6.26 4.31
N PHE A 110 5.79 -7.31 3.51
CA PHE A 110 6.95 -8.09 3.11
C PHE A 110 7.76 -7.24 2.13
N ALA A 111 8.74 -6.52 2.64
CA ALA A 111 9.81 -5.99 1.81
C ALA A 111 10.74 -7.17 1.50
N SER A 112 10.33 -8.08 0.59
CA SER A 112 11.31 -8.94 -0.06
C SER A 112 12.12 -8.06 -0.99
N LEU A 113 13.19 -7.46 -0.47
CA LEU A 113 14.30 -6.99 -1.28
C LEU A 113 15.07 -8.21 -1.78
N THR A 114 14.40 -9.11 -2.50
CA THR A 114 15.06 -10.20 -3.20
C THR A 114 15.60 -9.63 -4.51
N GLY A 115 16.75 -8.97 -4.41
CA GLY A 115 17.39 -8.34 -5.56
C GLY A 115 18.66 -7.54 -5.31
N ARG A 116 19.44 -7.79 -4.25
CA ARG A 116 20.88 -7.54 -4.23
C ARG A 116 21.59 -8.24 -3.07
#